data_AF-M3CDV2-F1
#
_entry.id   AF-M3CDV2-F1
#
_cell.length_a   1.000
_cell.length_b   1.000
_cell.length_c   1.000
_cell.angle_alpha   90.00
_cell.angle_beta   90.00
_cell.angle_gamma   90.00
#
_symmetry.space_group_name_H-M   'P 1'
#
loop_
_entity.id
_entity.type
_entity.pdbx_description
1 polymer ?
#
loop_
_entity_poly.entity_id
_entity_poly.type
_entity_poly.pdbx_seq_one_letter_code
_entity_poly.pdbx_strand_id
1 'polypeptide(L)'
;MATTTIQVSREARDHLAELAKERGLSIGQVVEELVAQQPTAAQRAARLAADREVVRSLIGLDISDEEFEQAPDVLGNIYKIAAEKVRTAARGNAA
;
A
#
# COMPACT_ATOMS: atom_id res chain seq x y z
N MET A 1 -4.96 7.46 23.41
CA MET A 1 -5.95 7.12 22.38
C MET A 1 -7.17 6.53 23.08
N ALA A 2 -8.39 6.87 22.65
CA ALA A 2 -9.59 6.30 23.26
C ALA A 2 -9.67 4.80 22.92
N THR A 3 -9.66 3.94 23.93
CA THR A 3 -9.84 2.50 23.74
C THR A 3 -11.32 2.24 23.50
N THR A 4 -11.65 1.70 22.33
CA THR A 4 -13.02 1.37 21.94
C THR A 4 -13.15 -0.13 21.76
N THR A 5 -14.25 -0.71 22.22
CA THR A 5 -14.54 -2.13 22.07
C THR A 5 -15.37 -2.37 20.82
N ILE A 6 -14.98 -3.36 20.03
CA ILE A 6 -15.77 -3.87 18.90
C ILE A 6 -16.15 -5.33 19.14
N GLN A 7 -17.27 -5.77 18.60
CA GLN A 7 -17.65 -7.18 18.58
C GLN A 7 -17.17 -7.81 17.27
N VAL A 8 -16.55 -8.99 17.37
CA VAL A 8 -16.05 -9.76 16.23
C VAL A 8 -16.48 -11.22 16.35
N SER A 9 -16.47 -11.97 15.25
CA SER A 9 -16.72 -13.41 15.32
C SER A 9 -15.63 -14.12 16.11
N ARG A 10 -15.97 -15.27 16.71
CA ARG A 10 -15.00 -16.10 17.44
C ARG A 10 -13.83 -16.51 16.55
N GLU A 11 -14.13 -16.88 15.30
CA GLU A 11 -13.13 -17.25 14.30
C GLU A 11 -12.13 -16.10 14.03
N ALA A 12 -12.64 -14.87 13.83
CA ALA A 12 -11.78 -13.71 13.63
C ALA A 12 -10.90 -13.42 14.85
N ARG A 13 -11.46 -13.54 16.07
CA ARG A 13 -10.69 -13.41 17.31
C ARG A 13 -9.57 -14.44 17.40
N ASP A 14 -9.86 -15.70 17.11
CA ASP A 14 -8.91 -16.80 17.22
C ASP A 14 -7.78 -16.66 16.19
N HIS A 15 -8.11 -16.25 14.96
CA HIS A 15 -7.14 -15.93 13.93
C HIS A 15 -6.24 -14.74 14.34
N LEU A 16 -6.82 -13.64 14.84
CA LEU A 16 -6.05 -12.50 15.33
C LEU A 16 -5.14 -12.88 16.52
N ALA A 17 -5.58 -13.81 17.38
CA ALA A 17 -4.78 -14.29 18.50
C ALA A 17 -3.54 -15.07 18.04
N GLU A 18 -3.66 -15.94 17.03
CA GLU A 18 -2.50 -16.66 16.49
C GLU A 18 -1.55 -15.69 15.77
N LEU A 19 -2.07 -14.76 14.95
CA LEU A 19 -1.25 -13.72 14.31
C LEU A 19 -0.48 -12.86 15.32
N ALA A 20 -1.14 -12.50 16.42
CA ALA A 20 -0.53 -11.74 17.50
C ALA A 20 0.63 -12.53 18.14
N LYS A 21 0.42 -13.83 18.39
CA LYS A 21 1.44 -14.73 18.95
C LYS A 21 2.63 -14.93 18.00
N GLU A 22 2.39 -15.14 16.70
CA GLU A 22 3.44 -15.27 15.69
C GLU A 22 4.34 -14.03 15.62
N ARG A 23 3.74 -12.84 15.81
CA ARG A 23 4.44 -11.56 15.72
C ARG A 23 4.97 -11.04 17.05
N GLY A 24 4.67 -11.72 18.17
CA GLY A 24 5.00 -11.24 19.51
C GLY A 24 4.29 -9.94 19.89
N LEU A 25 3.11 -9.69 19.32
CA LEU A 25 2.29 -8.50 19.54
C LEU A 25 1.01 -8.84 20.32
N SER A 26 0.29 -7.82 20.78
CA SER A 26 -1.09 -7.97 21.25
C SER A 26 -2.09 -7.92 20.10
N ILE A 27 -3.28 -8.49 20.28
CA ILE A 27 -4.37 -8.41 19.29
C ILE A 27 -4.69 -6.95 18.92
N GLY A 28 -4.69 -6.05 19.91
CA GLY A 28 -4.92 -4.61 19.67
C GLY A 28 -3.88 -4.01 18.72
N GLN A 29 -2.60 -4.31 18.95
CA GLN A 29 -1.52 -3.84 18.08
C GLN A 29 -1.61 -4.41 16.67
N VAL A 30 -1.99 -5.69 16.52
CA VAL A 30 -2.22 -6.29 15.19
C VAL A 30 -3.35 -5.58 14.45
N VAL A 31 -4.45 -5.24 15.14
CA VAL A 31 -5.56 -4.50 14.56
C VAL A 31 -5.11 -3.09 14.14
N GLU A 32 -4.33 -2.40 14.96
CA GLU A 32 -3.77 -1.09 14.62
C GLU A 32 -2.86 -1.15 13.38
N GLU A 33 -1.99 -2.15 13.29
CA GLU A 33 -1.16 -2.38 12.09
C GLU A 33 -2.00 -2.65 10.83
N LEU A 34 -3.04 -3.47 10.95
CA LEU A 34 -3.94 -3.78 9.84
C LEU A 34 -4.64 -2.53 9.33
N VAL A 35 -5.08 -1.65 10.23
CA VAL A 35 -5.71 -0.37 9.87
C VAL A 35 -4.70 0.56 9.20
N ALA A 36 -3.46 0.60 9.69
CA ALA A 36 -2.39 1.41 9.07
C ALA A 36 -2.05 0.94 7.65
N GLN A 37 -2.13 -0.36 7.39
CA GLN A 37 -1.86 -0.96 6.07
C GLN A 37 -3.03 -0.78 5.09
N GLN A 38 -4.26 -0.62 5.59
CA GLN A 38 -5.46 -0.53 4.77
C GLN A 38 -6.14 0.84 4.92
N PRO A 39 -5.53 1.92 4.40
CA PRO A 39 -6.14 3.23 4.43
C PRO A 39 -7.47 3.22 3.66
N THR A 40 -8.45 3.95 4.16
CA THR A 40 -9.75 4.14 3.49
C THR A 40 -9.58 4.89 2.16
N ALA A 41 -10.59 4.84 1.29
CA ALA A 41 -10.56 5.58 0.02
C ALA A 41 -10.34 7.08 0.23
N ALA A 42 -11.00 7.68 1.23
CA ALA A 42 -10.83 9.09 1.56
C ALA A 42 -9.41 9.41 2.05
N GLN A 43 -8.82 8.55 2.89
CA GLN A 43 -7.44 8.73 3.35
C GLN A 43 -6.43 8.59 2.20
N ARG A 44 -6.65 7.66 1.27
CA ARG A 44 -5.82 7.54 0.07
C ARG A 44 -5.91 8.78 -0.82
N ALA A 45 -7.11 9.31 -1.03
CA ALA A 45 -7.30 10.55 -1.80
C ALA A 45 -6.62 11.75 -1.12
N ALA A 46 -6.76 11.90 0.19
CA ALA A 46 -6.09 12.96 0.95
C ALA A 46 -4.57 12.85 0.88
N ARG A 47 -4.03 11.62 0.99
CA ARG A 47 -2.59 11.37 0.84
C ARG A 47 -2.11 11.71 -0.56
N LEU A 48 -2.83 11.31 -1.59
CA LEU A 48 -2.51 11.63 -2.98
C LEU A 48 -2.47 13.15 -3.22
N ALA A 49 -3.45 13.88 -2.70
CA ALA A 49 -3.48 15.34 -2.80
C ALA A 49 -2.27 15.99 -2.08
N ALA A 50 -1.92 15.51 -0.89
CA ALA A 50 -0.74 15.98 -0.16
C ALA A 50 0.56 15.68 -0.91
N ASP A 51 0.69 14.47 -1.49
CA ASP A 51 1.86 14.08 -2.27
C ASP A 51 2.00 14.95 -3.54
N ARG A 52 0.91 15.25 -4.24
CA ARG A 52 0.91 16.18 -5.38
C ARG A 52 1.39 17.57 -5.00
N GLU A 53 0.95 18.08 -3.85
CA GLU A 53 1.39 19.39 -3.36
C GLU A 53 2.89 19.41 -3.03
N VAL A 54 3.40 18.34 -2.42
CA VAL A 54 4.84 18.17 -2.17
C VAL A 54 5.62 18.18 -3.49
N VAL A 55 5.13 17.50 -4.53
CA VAL A 55 5.75 17.49 -5.85
C VAL A 55 5.80 18.90 -6.46
N ARG A 56 4.68 19.65 -6.42
CA ARG A 56 4.64 21.04 -6.91
C ARG A 56 5.65 21.91 -6.18
N SER A 57 5.70 21.80 -4.85
CA SER A 57 6.62 22.56 -4.00
C SER A 57 8.10 22.23 -4.26
N LEU A 58 8.44 20.94 -4.39
CA LEU A 58 9.82 20.50 -4.58
C LEU A 58 10.35 20.73 -6.00
N ILE A 59 9.53 20.48 -7.02
CA ILE A 59 9.93 20.63 -8.43
C ILE A 59 9.83 22.10 -8.87
N GLY A 60 8.99 22.91 -8.19
CA GLY A 60 8.77 24.31 -8.53
C GLY A 60 7.96 24.51 -9.80
N LEU A 61 7.19 23.49 -10.20
CA LEU A 61 6.30 23.52 -11.36
C LEU A 61 4.86 23.36 -10.89
N ASP A 62 3.98 24.21 -11.41
CA ASP A 62 2.55 24.18 -11.12
C ASP A 62 1.85 23.14 -12.01
N ILE A 63 2.05 21.87 -11.69
CA ILE A 63 1.44 20.74 -12.39
C ILE A 63 -0.01 20.59 -11.93
N SER A 64 -0.96 20.71 -12.86
CA SER A 64 -2.38 20.51 -12.59
C SER A 64 -2.72 19.07 -12.23
N ASP A 65 -3.85 18.86 -11.55
CA ASP A 65 -4.33 17.51 -11.24
C ASP A 65 -4.62 16.71 -12.52
N GLU A 66 -5.12 17.35 -13.57
CA GLU A 66 -5.35 16.74 -14.89
C GLU A 66 -4.04 16.25 -15.54
N GLU A 67 -2.96 17.02 -15.42
CA GLU A 67 -1.65 16.61 -15.90
C GLU A 67 -1.08 15.44 -15.10
N PHE A 68 -1.34 15.37 -13.79
CA PHE A 68 -1.00 14.20 -12.97
C PHE A 68 -1.75 12.94 -13.41
N GLU A 69 -3.03 13.05 -13.81
CA GLU A 69 -3.82 11.90 -14.31
C GLU A 69 -3.37 11.43 -15.69
N GLN A 70 -2.81 12.33 -16.51
CA GLN A 70 -2.23 11.99 -17.82
C GLN A 70 -0.82 11.39 -17.73
N ALA A 71 -0.22 11.39 -16.53
CA ALA A 71 1.11 10.83 -16.35
C ALA A 71 1.12 9.34 -16.73
N PRO A 72 2.14 8.89 -17.49
CA PRO A 72 2.24 7.47 -17.84
C PRO A 72 2.37 6.62 -16.57
N ASP A 73 1.83 5.41 -16.60
CA ASP A 73 2.00 4.43 -15.51
C ASP A 73 3.44 3.90 -15.49
N VAL A 74 4.35 4.73 -14.97
CA VAL A 74 5.79 4.46 -14.92
C VAL A 74 6.06 3.19 -14.14
N LEU A 75 5.37 2.99 -13.01
CA LEU A 75 5.58 1.82 -12.16
C LEU A 75 5.10 0.53 -12.84
N GLY A 76 3.90 0.54 -13.45
CA GLY A 76 3.40 -0.59 -14.22
C GLY A 76 4.30 -0.92 -15.42
N ASN A 77 4.86 0.09 -16.08
CA ASN A 77 5.83 -0.11 -17.16
C ASN A 77 7.14 -0.73 -16.66
N ILE A 78 7.68 -0.29 -15.51
CA ILE A 78 8.86 -0.91 -14.89
C ILE A 78 8.59 -2.38 -14.56
N TYR A 79 7.43 -2.70 -13.98
CA TYR A 79 7.08 -4.09 -13.68
C TYR A 79 6.95 -4.96 -14.94
N LYS A 80 6.37 -4.43 -16.03
CA LYS A 80 6.33 -5.13 -17.33
C LYS A 80 7.73 -5.43 -17.84
N ILE A 81 8.63 -4.45 -17.83
CA ILE A 81 10.03 -4.61 -18.25
C ILE A 81 10.74 -5.66 -17.40
N ALA A 82 10.58 -5.60 -16.07
CA ALA A 82 11.16 -6.58 -15.16
C ALA A 82 10.65 -8.00 -15.43
N ALA A 83 9.34 -8.16 -15.62
CA ALA A 83 8.72 -9.45 -15.94
C ALA A 83 9.18 -10.00 -17.31
N GLU A 84 9.39 -9.13 -18.30
CA GLU A 84 9.96 -9.53 -19.59
C GLU A 84 11.40 -10.00 -19.47
N LYS A 85 12.24 -9.28 -18.73
CA LYS A 85 13.64 -9.66 -18.46
C LYS A 85 13.75 -11.02 -17.76
N VAL A 86 12.90 -11.27 -16.76
CA VAL A 86 12.85 -12.58 -16.07
C VAL A 86 12.45 -13.69 -17.04
N ARG A 87 11.44 -13.46 -17.88
CA ARG A 87 10.99 -14.44 -18.89
C ARG A 87 12.06 -14.74 -19.94
N THR A 88 12.82 -13.73 -20.38
CA THR A 88 13.92 -13.93 -21.33
C THR A 88 15.09 -14.67 -20.70
N ALA A 89 15.47 -14.33 -19.47
CA ALA A 89 16.51 -15.06 -18.73
C ALA A 89 16.14 -16.53 -18.50
N ALA A 90 14.88 -16.83 -18.16
CA ALA A 90 14.41 -18.20 -17.97
C ALA A 90 14.43 -19.02 -19.28
N ARG A 91 14.17 -18.39 -20.44
CA ARG A 91 14.25 -19.04 -21.75
C ARG A 91 15.70 -19.26 -22.23
N GLY A 92 16.62 -18.37 -21.86
CA GLY A 92 18.04 -18.51 -22.19
C GLY A 92 18.76 -19.62 -21.41
N ASN A 93 18.28 -19.97 -20.22
CA ASN A 93 18.82 -21.08 -19.41
C ASN A 93 18.24 -22.46 -19.76
N ALA A 94 17.33 -22.55 -20.73
CA ALA A 94 16.69 -23.80 -21.16
C ALA A 94 17.29 -24.38 -22.47
N ALA A 95 18.45 -23.88 -22.90
CA ALA A 95 19.19 -24.31 -24.09
C ALA A 95 20.56 -24.87 -23.70
#